data_AF-A0A368GI41-F1
#
_entry.id   AF-A0A368GI41-F1
#
_cell.length_a   1.000
_cell.length_b   1.000
_cell.length_c   1.000
_cell.angle_alpha   90.00
_cell.angle_beta   90.00
_cell.angle_gamma   90.00
#
_symmetry.space_group_name_H-M   'P 1'
#
loop_
_entity.id
_entity.type
_entity.pdbx_description
1 polymer ?
#
loop_
_entity_poly.entity_id
_entity_poly.type
_entity_poly.pdbx_seq_one_letter_code
_entity_poly.pdbx_strand_id
1 'polypeptide(L)'
;MATAGDHMNFGDRFKNILDVVLGQKFINSVFESEIHAFRERFGPHFKGYEQLLVEASYVITNSNPYLDYPRPMLHKTVPIGGIAVSIDPKKNKLSNEWDAILSERNSTVLVSFGTALKAIYMPD
;
A
#
# COMPACT_ATOMS: atom_id res chain seq x y z
N MET A 1 -1.09 -7.69 10.81
CA MET A 1 0.32 -7.70 11.26
C MET A 1 0.32 -8.02 12.74
N ALA A 2 1.26 -8.84 13.20
CA ALA A 2 1.38 -9.17 14.62
C ALA A 2 1.80 -7.93 15.42
N THR A 3 1.12 -7.69 16.55
CA THR A 3 1.29 -6.46 17.34
C THR A 3 2.40 -6.61 18.40
N ALA A 4 2.66 -7.83 18.87
CA ALA A 4 3.74 -8.14 19.82
C ALA A 4 4.88 -8.94 19.15
N GLY A 5 6.12 -8.65 19.57
CA GLY A 5 7.38 -9.20 19.01
C GLY A 5 7.81 -10.54 19.62
N ASP A 6 9.11 -10.86 19.59
CA ASP A 6 9.63 -12.22 19.86
C ASP A 6 9.37 -12.77 21.28
N HIS A 7 9.30 -11.90 22.29
CA HIS A 7 8.99 -12.31 23.67
C HIS A 7 7.50 -12.12 23.96
N MET A 8 6.74 -13.22 23.97
CA MET A 8 5.28 -13.20 24.10
C MET A 8 4.76 -14.12 25.19
N ASN A 9 3.86 -13.61 26.02
CA ASN A 9 3.02 -14.47 26.87
C ASN A 9 1.88 -15.12 26.04
N PHE A 10 1.12 -16.02 26.66
CA PHE A 10 0.05 -16.74 25.97
C PHE A 10 -1.06 -15.82 25.42
N GLY A 11 -1.42 -14.76 26.16
CA GLY A 11 -2.42 -13.79 25.74
C GLY A 11 -1.96 -12.99 24.52
N ASP A 12 -0.69 -12.58 24.47
CA ASP A 12 -0.12 -11.87 23.33
C ASP A 12 -0.08 -12.76 22.09
N ARG A 13 0.25 -14.04 22.25
CA ARG A 13 0.20 -15.03 21.15
C ARG A 13 -1.21 -15.14 20.57
N PHE A 14 -2.22 -15.23 21.44
CA PHE A 14 -3.62 -15.29 21.01
C PHE A 14 -4.04 -14.03 20.24
N LYS A 15 -3.67 -12.84 20.73
CA LYS A 15 -3.94 -11.56 20.04
C LYS A 15 -3.27 -11.52 18.66
N ASN A 16 -1.99 -11.89 18.57
CA ASN A 16 -1.27 -11.93 17.29
C ASN A 16 -1.94 -12.88 16.29
N ILE A 17 -2.42 -14.05 16.73
CA ILE A 17 -3.16 -14.97 15.86
C ILE A 17 -4.43 -14.29 15.31
N LEU A 18 -5.20 -13.63 16.18
CA LEU A 18 -6.38 -12.88 15.75
C LEU A 18 -6.00 -11.77 14.75
N ASP A 19 -4.98 -10.97 15.05
CA ASP A 19 -4.53 -9.87 14.19
C ASP A 19 -4.10 -10.36 12.79
N VAL A 20 -3.40 -11.50 12.74
CA VAL A 20 -2.96 -12.10 11.47
C VAL A 20 -4.15 -12.65 10.70
N VAL A 21 -5.04 -13.41 11.34
CA VAL A 21 -6.20 -14.01 10.67
C VAL A 21 -7.17 -12.93 10.17
N LEU A 22 -7.47 -11.93 11.00
CA LEU A 22 -8.34 -10.82 10.62
C LEU A 22 -7.71 -9.99 9.50
N GLY A 23 -6.41 -9.70 9.60
CA GLY A 23 -5.67 -9.00 8.55
C GLY A 23 -5.68 -9.76 7.22
N GLN A 24 -5.45 -11.06 7.25
CA GLN A 24 -5.49 -11.90 6.04
C GLN A 24 -6.87 -11.91 5.40
N LYS A 25 -7.94 -12.05 6.21
CA LYS A 25 -9.32 -12.00 5.72
C LYS A 25 -9.64 -10.65 5.09
N PHE A 26 -9.20 -9.56 5.70
CA PHE A 26 -9.39 -8.23 5.16
C PHE A 26 -8.73 -8.07 3.78
N ILE A 27 -7.44 -8.43 3.67
CA ILE A 27 -6.69 -8.33 2.40
C ILE A 27 -7.30 -9.23 1.32
N ASN A 28 -7.65 -10.48 1.66
CA ASN A 28 -8.29 -11.39 0.71
C ASN A 28 -9.63 -10.85 0.22
N SER A 29 -10.42 -10.23 1.10
CA SER A 29 -11.70 -9.61 0.73
C SER A 29 -11.53 -8.51 -0.32
N VAL A 30 -10.46 -7.71 -0.21
CA VAL A 30 -10.14 -6.67 -1.21
C VAL A 30 -9.83 -7.31 -2.56
N PHE A 31 -8.96 -8.33 -2.60
CA PHE A 31 -8.62 -9.02 -3.84
C PHE A 31 -9.83 -9.74 -4.48
N GLU A 32 -10.67 -10.38 -3.67
CA GLU A 32 -11.89 -11.02 -4.18
C GLU A 32 -12.88 -10.00 -4.75
N SER A 33 -13.02 -8.83 -4.10
CA SER A 33 -13.87 -7.74 -4.59
C SER A 33 -13.34 -7.19 -5.92
N GLU A 34 -12.02 -7.07 -6.07
CA GLU A 34 -11.37 -6.68 -7.31
C GLU A 34 -11.63 -7.71 -8.42
N ILE A 35 -11.39 -8.99 -8.17
CA ILE A 35 -11.66 -10.08 -9.12
C ILE A 35 -13.15 -10.15 -9.49
N HIS A 36 -14.06 -9.87 -8.56
CA HIS A 36 -15.50 -9.78 -8.86
C HIS A 36 -15.78 -8.68 -9.90
N ALA A 37 -15.23 -7.47 -9.70
CA ALA A 37 -15.37 -6.38 -10.67
C ALA A 37 -14.77 -6.72 -12.04
N PHE A 38 -13.65 -7.45 -12.09
CA PHE A 38 -13.09 -7.96 -13.35
C PHE A 38 -14.01 -9.00 -14.00
N ARG A 39 -14.60 -9.92 -13.24
CA ARG A 39 -15.52 -10.92 -13.78
C ARG A 39 -16.82 -10.32 -14.31
N GLU A 40 -17.34 -9.26 -13.69
CA GLU A 40 -18.48 -8.52 -14.22
C GLU A 40 -18.19 -7.91 -15.60
N ARG A 41 -16.96 -7.42 -15.81
CA ARG A 41 -16.57 -6.75 -17.05
C ARG A 41 -16.07 -7.70 -18.15
N PHE A 42 -15.33 -8.72 -17.79
CA PHE A 42 -14.62 -9.61 -18.73
C PHE A 42 -15.18 -11.03 -18.76
N GLY A 43 -16.19 -11.32 -17.92
CA GLY A 43 -16.90 -12.60 -17.86
C GLY A 43 -16.46 -13.49 -16.70
N PRO A 44 -17.29 -14.49 -16.33
CA PRO A 44 -17.09 -15.33 -15.15
C PRO A 44 -15.82 -16.19 -15.19
N HIS A 45 -15.25 -16.41 -16.38
CA HIS A 45 -14.04 -17.19 -16.60
C HIS A 45 -12.74 -16.40 -16.32
N PHE A 46 -12.83 -15.12 -15.93
CA PHE A 46 -11.65 -14.35 -15.56
C PHE A 46 -10.95 -15.00 -14.34
N LYS A 47 -9.63 -15.22 -14.49
CA LYS A 47 -8.79 -15.93 -13.52
C LYS A 47 -8.70 -15.18 -12.20
N GLY A 48 -8.56 -15.92 -11.10
CA GLY A 48 -8.32 -15.33 -9.78
C GLY A 48 -6.90 -14.77 -9.66
N TYR A 49 -6.70 -13.86 -8.70
CA TYR A 49 -5.41 -13.19 -8.50
C TYR A 49 -4.27 -14.19 -8.22
N GLU A 50 -4.53 -15.28 -7.50
CA GLU A 50 -3.53 -16.32 -7.19
C GLU A 50 -2.99 -17.00 -8.46
N GLN A 51 -3.88 -17.33 -9.40
CA GLN A 51 -3.50 -17.94 -10.67
C GLN A 51 -2.71 -16.96 -11.54
N LEU A 52 -3.20 -15.71 -11.62
CA LEU A 52 -2.54 -14.65 -12.38
C LEU A 52 -1.13 -14.38 -11.85
N LEU A 53 -0.95 -14.33 -10.53
CA LEU A 53 0.35 -14.11 -9.90
C LEU A 53 1.34 -15.24 -10.20
N VAL A 54 0.88 -16.50 -10.24
CA VAL A 54 1.74 -17.64 -10.58
C VAL A 54 2.15 -17.60 -12.04
N GLU A 55 1.20 -17.39 -12.96
CA GLU A 55 1.41 -17.41 -14.40
C GLU A 55 2.17 -16.19 -14.95
N ALA A 56 2.16 -15.06 -14.23
CA ALA A 56 2.84 -13.85 -14.67
C ALA A 56 4.36 -14.08 -14.86
N SER A 57 4.92 -13.62 -15.99
CA SER A 57 6.37 -13.73 -16.22
C SER A 57 7.18 -12.83 -15.28
N TYR A 58 6.64 -11.66 -14.95
CA TYR A 58 7.23 -10.70 -14.01
C TYR A 58 6.17 -10.13 -13.08
N VAL A 59 6.56 -9.89 -11.83
CA VAL A 59 5.75 -9.17 -10.84
C VAL A 59 6.49 -7.90 -10.47
N ILE A 60 5.93 -6.77 -10.85
CA ILE A 60 6.56 -5.47 -10.69
C ILE A 60 5.96 -4.81 -9.44
N THR A 61 6.79 -4.49 -8.45
CA THR A 61 6.34 -3.88 -7.20
C THR A 61 6.88 -2.48 -7.05
N ASN A 62 6.04 -1.52 -6.70
CA ASN A 62 6.49 -0.17 -6.35
C ASN A 62 7.07 -0.16 -4.92
N SER A 63 8.23 -0.79 -4.74
CA SER A 63 8.92 -0.95 -3.47
C SER A 63 10.42 -0.67 -3.62
N ASN A 64 11.05 -0.13 -2.57
CA ASN A 64 12.49 0.05 -2.49
C ASN A 64 13.08 -1.01 -1.55
N PRO A 65 13.95 -1.94 -2.02
CA PRO A 65 14.47 -3.04 -1.20
C PRO A 65 15.20 -2.61 0.08
N TYR A 66 15.73 -1.39 0.14
CA TYR A 66 16.43 -0.88 1.32
C TYR A 66 15.50 -0.26 2.37
N LEU A 67 14.28 0.11 1.98
CA LEU A 67 13.29 0.76 2.85
C LEU A 67 12.09 -0.15 3.13
N ASP A 68 11.87 -1.15 2.30
CA ASP A 68 10.77 -2.11 2.43
C ASP A 68 11.10 -3.18 3.48
N TYR A 69 10.06 -3.80 4.04
CA TYR A 69 10.24 -4.88 4.98
C TYR A 69 10.92 -6.09 4.32
N PRO A 70 11.82 -6.79 5.03
CA PRO A 70 12.44 -8.00 4.49
C PRO A 70 11.35 -9.04 4.26
N ARG A 71 11.25 -9.52 3.02
CA ARG A 71 10.30 -10.56 2.63
C ARG A 71 10.93 -11.49 1.59
N PRO A 72 10.52 -12.76 1.54
CA PRO A 72 10.94 -13.66 0.47
C PRO A 72 10.51 -13.11 -0.89
N MET A 73 11.42 -13.11 -1.85
CA MET A 73 11.17 -12.68 -3.23
C MET A 73 11.60 -13.77 -4.21
N LEU A 74 10.80 -13.96 -5.26
CA LEU A 74 11.20 -14.77 -6.40
C LEU A 74 12.03 -13.91 -7.35
N HIS A 75 12.92 -14.53 -8.11
CA HIS A 75 13.67 -13.88 -9.20
C HIS A 75 12.80 -13.14 -10.24
N LYS A 76 11.53 -13.53 -10.41
CA LYS A 76 10.55 -12.83 -11.27
C LYS A 76 9.97 -11.55 -10.65
N THR A 77 10.22 -11.28 -9.37
CA THR A 77 9.71 -10.09 -8.69
C THR A 77 10.72 -8.95 -8.80
N VAL A 78 10.34 -7.88 -9.49
CA VAL A 78 11.21 -6.74 -9.80
C VAL A 78 10.73 -5.49 -9.02
N PRO A 79 11.50 -5.03 -8.02
CA PRO A 79 11.16 -3.83 -7.25
C PRO A 79 11.56 -2.56 -8.02
N ILE A 80 10.59 -1.69 -8.27
CA ILE A 80 10.73 -0.40 -8.99
C ILE A 80 10.16 0.75 -8.17
N GLY A 81 10.66 0.92 -6.96
CA GLY A 81 10.24 1.98 -6.04
C GLY A 81 10.34 3.38 -6.66
N GLY A 82 9.28 4.16 -6.50
CA GLY A 82 9.23 5.55 -6.95
C GLY A 82 8.93 5.73 -8.44
N ILE A 83 8.50 4.69 -9.17
CA ILE A 83 8.19 4.81 -10.62
C ILE A 83 7.13 5.89 -10.93
N ALA A 84 6.19 6.11 -9.99
CA ALA A 84 5.15 7.14 -10.14
C ALA A 84 5.62 8.55 -9.76
N VAL A 85 6.83 8.69 -9.18
CA VAL A 85 7.37 9.99 -8.76
C VAL A 85 8.07 10.64 -9.93
N SER A 86 7.61 11.83 -10.32
CA SER A 86 8.30 12.58 -11.37
C SER A 86 9.61 13.15 -10.84
N ILE A 87 10.71 12.90 -11.58
CA ILE A 87 12.01 13.53 -11.32
C ILE A 87 12.20 14.84 -12.09
N ASP A 88 11.27 15.18 -13.00
CA ASP A 88 11.32 16.41 -13.77
C ASP A 88 10.92 17.61 -12.89
N PRO A 89 11.85 18.54 -12.58
CA PRO A 89 11.54 19.69 -11.73
C PRO A 89 10.42 20.56 -12.29
N LYS A 90 10.22 20.57 -13.61
CA LYS A 90 9.15 21.35 -14.25
C LYS A 90 7.77 20.79 -13.91
N LYS A 91 7.65 19.47 -13.74
CA LYS A 91 6.40 18.79 -13.36
C LYS A 91 6.12 18.91 -11.86
N ASN A 92 7.16 19.17 -11.06
CA ASN A 92 7.07 19.33 -9.61
C ASN A 92 6.94 20.80 -9.17
N LYS A 93 6.71 21.73 -10.10
CA LYS A 93 6.51 23.13 -9.75
C LYS A 93 5.16 23.31 -9.06
N LEU A 94 5.19 23.86 -7.86
CA LEU A 94 3.99 24.22 -7.12
C LEU A 94 3.23 25.34 -7.82
N SER A 95 1.91 25.38 -7.64
CA SER A 95 1.12 26.55 -8.03
C SER A 95 1.58 27.78 -7.26
N ASN A 96 1.43 28.97 -7.84
CA ASN A 96 1.82 30.23 -7.20
C ASN A 96 1.22 30.42 -5.79
N GLU A 97 -0.01 29.92 -5.55
CA GLU A 97 -0.65 29.96 -4.23
C GLU A 97 0.13 29.16 -3.19
N TRP A 98 0.33 27.85 -3.42
CA TRP A 98 1.11 26.99 -2.53
C TRP A 98 2.57 27.42 -2.38
N ASP A 99 3.19 27.90 -3.47
CA ASP A 99 4.58 28.40 -3.42
C ASP A 99 4.69 29.62 -2.49
N ALA A 100 3.73 30.55 -2.58
CA ALA A 100 3.66 31.71 -1.68
C ALA A 100 3.46 31.28 -0.22
N ILE A 101 2.46 30.42 0.05
CA ILE A 101 2.15 29.95 1.41
C ILE A 101 3.34 29.21 2.05
N LEU A 102 3.95 28.29 1.31
CA LEU A 102 5.05 27.48 1.83
C LEU A 102 6.34 28.29 2.00
N SER A 103 6.51 29.38 1.24
CA SER A 103 7.67 30.27 1.34
C SER A 103 7.58 31.28 2.49
N GLU A 104 6.44 31.41 3.18
CA GLU A 104 6.30 32.32 4.33
C GLU A 104 7.18 31.93 5.52
N ARG A 105 7.59 30.66 5.61
CA ARG A 105 8.38 30.13 6.72
C ARG A 105 9.52 29.26 6.21
N ASN A 106 10.64 29.27 6.94
CA ASN A 106 11.78 28.42 6.64
C ASN A 106 11.50 26.92 6.88
N SER A 107 10.49 26.60 7.70
CA SER A 107 10.11 25.22 8.04
C SER A 107 8.59 25.07 7.98
N THR A 108 8.12 24.06 7.25
CA THR A 108 6.71 23.74 7.11
C THR A 108 6.49 22.24 7.32
N VAL A 109 5.37 21.87 7.94
CA VAL A 109 4.94 20.49 8.12
C VAL A 109 3.76 20.22 7.18
N LEU A 110 3.91 19.23 6.30
CA LEU A 110 2.80 18.73 5.48
C LEU A 110 2.11 17.59 6.22
N VAL A 111 0.81 17.73 6.46
CA VAL A 111 -0.04 16.68 7.03
C VAL A 111 -1.01 16.19 5.95
N SER A 112 -0.96 14.89 5.66
CA SER A 112 -1.87 14.23 4.71
C SER A 112 -2.20 12.83 5.20
N PHE A 113 -3.50 12.50 5.23
CA PHE A 113 -4.01 11.19 5.63
C PHE A 113 -4.36 10.30 4.42
N GLY A 114 -4.01 10.76 3.21
CA GLY A 114 -4.40 10.12 1.97
C GLY A 114 -5.88 10.33 1.65
N THR A 115 -6.36 9.60 0.64
CA THR A 115 -7.73 9.76 0.11
C THR A 115 -8.78 8.97 0.88
N ALA A 116 -8.38 7.93 1.61
CA ALA A 116 -9.30 7.05 2.34
C ALA A 116 -9.84 7.69 3.63
N LEU A 117 -9.00 8.44 4.35
CA LEU A 117 -9.36 9.10 5.60
C LEU A 117 -9.59 10.59 5.33
N LYS A 118 -10.85 11.01 5.31
CA LYS A 118 -11.18 12.43 5.12
C LYS A 118 -10.96 13.19 6.41
N ALA A 119 -10.08 14.19 6.37
CA ALA A 119 -9.80 15.08 7.50
C ALA A 119 -11.05 15.77 8.07
N ILE A 120 -12.10 15.94 7.24
CA ILE A 120 -13.37 16.55 7.65
C ILE A 120 -14.10 15.79 8.75
N TYR A 121 -13.75 14.52 8.97
CA TYR A 121 -14.35 13.67 10.00
C TYR A 121 -13.45 13.48 11.22
N MET A 122 -12.34 14.23 11.32
CA MET A 122 -11.53 14.21 12.54
C MET A 122 -12.29 14.93 13.67
N PRO A 123 -12.26 14.38 14.89
CA PRO A 123 -12.86 15.05 16.05
C PRO A 123 -12.12 16.35 16.38
N ASP A 124 -12.85 17.30 16.96
CA ASP A 124 -12.31 18.56 17.50
C ASP A 124 -11.33 18.34 18.66
#